data_AF-D7KV68-F1
#
_entry.id   AF-D7KV68-F1
#
_cell.length_a   1.000
_cell.length_b   1.000
_cell.length_c   1.000
_cell.angle_alpha   90.00
_cell.angle_beta   90.00
_cell.angle_gamma   90.00
#
_symmetry.space_group_name_H-M   'P 1'
#
loop_
_entity.id
_entity.type
_entity.pdbx_description
1 polymer ?
#
loop_
_entity_poly.entity_id
_entity_poly.type
_entity_poly.pdbx_seq_one_letter_code
_entity_poly.pdbx_strand_id
1 'polypeptide(L)'
;MSTPVGKNTMVVQGRTYCDLCKFGFETPESSYFIPGATVKLSCRDRKTMEEVYTDEAVSDKQGNYKFIVHDEHKDEMCDVLLVKSAVKGCSKISVGREKSRVILNHYSGIASQIRHANNMGFEKEVSDVFCSALYHKYMVDEDEDDIKSHL
;
A
#
# COMPACT_ATOMS: atom_id res chain seq x y z
N MET A 1 -2.16 23.09 13.88
CA MET A 1 -3.60 23.34 14.09
C MET A 1 -4.34 22.22 13.40
N SER A 2 -4.94 21.29 14.15
CA SER A 2 -5.70 20.17 13.59
C SER A 2 -7.06 20.68 13.14
N THR A 3 -7.32 20.63 11.83
CA THR A 3 -8.65 20.90 11.26
C THR A 3 -9.69 20.02 11.95
N PRO A 4 -10.85 20.56 12.37
CA PRO A 4 -11.90 19.75 12.98
C PRO A 4 -12.32 18.68 11.97
N VAL A 5 -12.22 17.41 12.37
CA VAL A 5 -12.76 16.28 11.61
C VAL A 5 -14.29 16.43 11.68
N GLY A 6 -14.91 16.92 10.61
CA GLY A 6 -16.36 17.01 10.53
C GLY A 6 -17.00 15.63 10.70
N LYS A 7 -18.27 15.56 11.13
CA LYS A 7 -18.98 14.28 11.35
C LYS A 7 -18.98 13.32 10.15
N ASN A 8 -18.70 13.82 8.94
CA ASN A 8 -18.64 13.05 7.69
C ASN A 8 -17.21 12.91 7.14
N THR A 9 -16.16 13.17 7.93
CA THR A 9 -14.78 13.07 7.46
C THR A 9 -14.19 11.71 7.80
N MET A 10 -13.74 10.99 6.77
CA MET A 10 -12.96 9.77 6.89
C MET A 10 -11.48 10.05 6.69
N VAL A 11 -10.63 9.30 7.40
CA VAL A 11 -9.18 9.34 7.23
C VAL A 11 -8.73 8.01 6.66
N VAL A 12 -8.22 8.02 5.43
CA VAL A 12 -7.55 6.84 4.87
C VAL A 12 -6.09 6.91 5.26
N GLN A 13 -5.53 5.83 5.81
CA GLN A 13 -4.12 5.76 6.14
C GLN A 13 -3.54 4.37 5.88
N GLY A 14 -2.24 4.34 5.61
CA GLY A 14 -1.46 3.12 5.43
C GLY A 14 0.02 3.46 5.39
N ARG A 15 0.85 2.46 5.06
CA ARG A 15 2.28 2.65 4.91
C ARG A 15 2.81 2.17 3.57
N THR A 16 3.96 2.70 3.19
CA THR A 16 4.74 2.24 2.05
C THR A 16 6.04 1.61 2.53
N TYR A 17 6.38 0.45 1.98
CA TYR A 17 7.60 -0.27 2.34
C TYR A 17 8.44 -0.63 1.11
N CYS A 18 9.69 -0.97 1.38
CA CYS A 18 10.59 -1.58 0.43
C CYS A 18 10.83 -3.04 0.83
N ASP A 19 10.56 -3.96 -0.09
CA ASP A 19 10.88 -5.37 -0.01
C ASP A 19 12.30 -5.62 -0.55
N LEU A 20 13.19 -6.03 0.34
CA LEU A 20 14.59 -6.32 0.05
C LEU A 20 14.78 -7.66 -0.65
N CYS A 21 13.83 -8.58 -0.53
CA CYS A 21 13.95 -9.96 -0.97
C CYS A 21 12.95 -10.37 -2.06
N LYS A 22 12.03 -9.48 -2.44
CA LYS A 22 11.00 -9.73 -3.46
C LYS A 22 10.03 -10.86 -3.07
N PHE A 23 9.79 -11.03 -1.78
CA PHE A 23 8.82 -12.00 -1.26
C PHE A 23 7.37 -11.55 -1.52
N GLY A 24 7.15 -10.27 -1.79
CA GLY A 24 5.81 -9.75 -2.01
C GLY A 24 5.01 -9.62 -0.70
N PHE A 25 5.67 -9.57 0.45
CA PHE A 25 5.06 -9.24 1.74
C PHE A 25 6.11 -8.70 2.73
N GLU A 26 5.64 -8.04 3.78
CA GLU A 26 6.51 -7.47 4.80
C GLU A 26 7.05 -8.56 5.74
N THR A 27 8.36 -8.55 5.96
CA THR A 27 8.97 -9.27 7.09
C THR A 27 9.87 -8.33 7.90
N PRO A 28 10.08 -8.58 9.20
CA PRO A 28 11.00 -7.78 10.02
C PRO A 28 12.43 -7.72 9.46
N GLU A 29 12.86 -8.77 8.76
CA GLU A 29 14.22 -8.92 8.24
C GLU A 29 14.38 -8.46 6.78
N SER A 30 13.34 -8.62 5.96
CA SER A 30 13.38 -8.33 4.52
C SER A 30 12.62 -7.07 4.11
N SER A 31 12.15 -6.24 5.05
CA SER A 31 11.40 -5.04 4.69
C SER A 31 11.67 -3.84 5.60
N TYR A 32 11.56 -2.65 5.03
CA TYR A 32 11.59 -1.40 5.79
C TYR A 32 10.63 -0.36 5.21
N PHE A 33 10.06 0.49 6.06
CA PHE A 33 9.18 1.56 5.61
C PHE A 33 9.95 2.67 4.91
N ILE A 34 9.41 3.16 3.78
CA ILE A 34 10.09 4.16 2.95
C ILE A 34 9.41 5.54 3.01
N PRO A 35 10.20 6.61 3.18
CA PRO A 35 9.70 7.97 3.09
C PRO A 35 9.64 8.49 1.66
N GLY A 36 8.79 9.49 1.43
CA GLY A 36 8.73 10.21 0.15
C GLY A 36 8.06 9.43 -0.98
N ALA A 37 7.46 8.27 -0.72
CA ALA A 37 6.69 7.54 -1.72
C ALA A 37 5.40 8.29 -2.04
N THR A 38 5.09 8.45 -3.32
CA THR A 38 3.82 9.02 -3.78
C THR A 38 2.78 7.92 -3.88
N VAL A 39 1.61 8.17 -3.31
CA VAL A 39 0.43 7.31 -3.39
C VAL A 39 -0.77 8.13 -3.87
N LYS A 40 -1.72 7.46 -4.54
CA LYS A 40 -2.93 8.09 -5.08
C LYS A 40 -4.17 7.37 -4.57
N LEU A 41 -5.09 8.07 -3.94
CA LEU A 41 -6.44 7.57 -3.69
C LEU A 41 -7.26 7.80 -4.97
N SER A 42 -7.86 6.76 -5.54
CA SER A 42 -8.68 6.83 -6.75
C SER A 42 -10.01 6.13 -6.49
N CYS A 43 -11.11 6.86 -6.61
CA CYS A 43 -12.45 6.28 -6.64
C CYS A 43 -12.99 6.28 -8.06
N ARG A 44 -13.55 5.14 -8.46
CA ARG A 44 -14.13 4.94 -9.79
C ARG A 44 -15.59 4.57 -9.69
N ASP A 45 -16.41 5.08 -10.60
CA ASP A 45 -17.78 4.62 -10.75
C ASP A 45 -17.77 3.10 -11.02
N ARG A 46 -18.59 2.35 -10.28
CA ARG A 46 -18.57 0.89 -10.34
C ARG A 46 -19.05 0.33 -11.68
N LYS A 47 -19.85 1.08 -12.45
CA LYS A 47 -20.43 0.63 -13.72
C LYS A 47 -19.58 1.09 -14.90
N THR A 48 -19.20 2.37 -14.95
CA THR A 48 -18.47 2.95 -16.08
C THR A 48 -16.96 2.79 -15.95
N MET A 49 -16.46 2.51 -14.74
CA MET A 49 -15.04 2.48 -14.39
C MET A 49 -14.31 3.83 -14.56
N GLU A 50 -15.05 4.91 -14.78
CA GLU A 50 -14.49 6.26 -14.87
C GLU A 50 -14.01 6.74 -13.50
N GLU A 51 -12.86 7.41 -13.46
CA GLU A 51 -12.32 8.02 -12.24
C GLU A 51 -13.15 9.27 -11.91
N VAL A 52 -13.81 9.25 -10.76
CA VAL A 52 -14.73 10.31 -10.31
C VAL A 52 -14.16 11.12 -9.15
N TYR A 53 -13.17 10.58 -8.45
CA TYR A 53 -12.44 11.27 -7.40
C TYR A 53 -11.00 10.78 -7.34
N THR A 54 -10.08 11.71 -7.12
CA THR A 54 -8.66 11.43 -6.95
C THR A 54 -8.03 12.38 -5.94
N ASP A 55 -7.08 11.88 -5.17
CA ASP A 55 -6.21 12.67 -4.29
C ASP A 55 -4.82 12.04 -4.22
N GLU A 56 -3.79 12.84 -3.96
CA GLU A 56 -2.40 12.38 -3.87
C GLU A 56 -1.78 12.71 -2.50
N ALA A 57 -1.02 11.75 -1.97
CA ALA A 57 -0.28 11.93 -0.73
C ALA A 57 1.16 11.43 -0.88
N VAL A 58 2.03 11.97 -0.03
CA VAL A 58 3.44 11.56 0.06
C VAL A 58 3.69 10.97 1.44
N SER A 59 4.37 9.83 1.48
CA SER A 59 4.70 9.16 2.75
C SER A 59 5.69 9.97 3.58
N ASP A 60 5.47 9.99 4.89
CA ASP A 60 6.31 10.67 5.87
C ASP A 60 7.62 9.92 6.16
N LYS A 61 8.41 10.41 7.12
CA LYS A 61 9.70 9.80 7.50
C LYS A 61 9.60 8.35 7.97
N GLN A 62 8.44 7.93 8.44
CA GLN A 62 8.16 6.57 8.90
C GLN A 62 7.39 5.76 7.85
N GLY A 63 7.26 6.29 6.64
CA GLY A 63 6.53 5.70 5.52
C GLY A 63 5.02 5.72 5.65
N ASN A 64 4.45 6.48 6.60
CA ASN A 64 2.99 6.62 6.69
C ASN A 64 2.48 7.65 5.69
N TYR A 65 1.33 7.38 5.08
CA TYR A 65 0.57 8.37 4.32
C TYR A 65 -0.84 8.49 4.89
N LYS A 66 -1.50 9.61 4.60
CA LYS A 66 -2.90 9.82 4.96
C LYS A 66 -3.63 10.67 3.92
N PHE A 67 -4.91 10.38 3.73
CA PHE A 67 -5.87 11.19 2.98
C PHE A 67 -6.99 11.61 3.92
N ILE A 68 -7.47 12.85 3.77
CA ILE A 68 -8.62 13.37 4.50
C ILE A 68 -9.76 13.51 3.50
N VAL A 69 -10.76 12.65 3.62
CA VAL A 69 -11.88 12.57 2.68
C VAL A 69 -13.12 13.11 3.37
N HIS A 70 -13.69 14.18 2.82
CA HIS A 70 -14.88 14.83 3.38
C HIS A 70 -16.20 14.32 2.77
N ASP A 71 -16.11 13.62 1.64
CA ASP A 71 -17.26 13.15 0.87
C ASP A 71 -17.51 11.65 1.08
N GLU A 72 -18.75 11.23 0.80
CA GLU A 72 -19.13 9.82 0.79
C GLU A 72 -19.07 9.26 -0.63
N HIS A 73 -18.36 8.15 -0.78
CA HIS A 73 -18.23 7.40 -2.03
C HIS A 73 -18.97 6.07 -1.88
N LYS A 74 -20.30 6.10 -2.07
CA LYS A 74 -21.21 4.98 -1.74
C LYS A 74 -21.16 3.84 -2.75
N ASP A 75 -21.30 4.16 -4.03
CA ASP A 75 -21.40 3.21 -5.13
C ASP A 75 -20.10 3.11 -5.95
N GLU A 76 -19.02 3.69 -5.44
CA GLU A 76 -17.73 3.78 -6.11
C GLU A 76 -16.75 2.73 -5.56
N MET A 77 -15.81 2.32 -6.40
CA MET A 77 -14.68 1.50 -5.99
C MET A 77 -13.47 2.39 -5.73
N CYS A 78 -13.14 2.58 -4.46
CA CYS A 78 -12.00 3.36 -4.03
C CYS A 78 -10.79 2.46 -3.73
N ASP A 79 -9.70 2.69 -4.44
CA ASP A 79 -8.43 2.01 -4.24
C ASP A 79 -7.35 3.08 -3.96
N VAL A 80 -6.48 2.83 -2.97
CA VAL A 80 -5.21 3.52 -2.84
C VAL A 80 -4.21 2.82 -3.76
N LEU A 81 -3.48 3.56 -4.56
CA LEU A 81 -2.55 3.08 -5.57
C LEU A 81 -1.14 3.58 -5.23
N LEU A 82 -0.15 2.71 -5.38
CA LEU A 82 1.26 3.05 -5.32
C LEU A 82 1.67 3.73 -6.65
N VAL A 83 2.29 4.91 -6.60
CA VAL A 83 2.63 5.68 -7.82
C VAL A 83 4.13 5.64 -8.09
N LYS A 84 4.94 6.13 -7.16
CA LYS A 84 6.40 6.17 -7.32
C LYS A 84 7.13 6.22 -5.98
N SER A 85 8.34 5.70 -5.96
CA SER A 85 9.25 5.77 -4.82
C SER A 85 10.22 6.93 -4.97
N ALA A 86 10.56 7.57 -3.86
CA ALA A 86 11.69 8.51 -3.78
C ALA A 86 13.02 7.83 -3.41
N VAL A 87 13.00 6.53 -3.08
CA VAL A 87 14.18 5.78 -2.64
C VAL A 87 14.87 5.14 -3.85
N LYS A 88 16.13 5.51 -4.07
CA LYS A 88 16.96 4.95 -5.14
C LYS A 88 17.19 3.45 -4.91
N GLY A 89 16.99 2.65 -5.96
CA GLY A 89 17.17 1.19 -5.91
C GLY A 89 15.98 0.43 -5.35
N CYS A 90 14.91 1.11 -4.91
CA CYS A 90 13.65 0.49 -4.49
C CYS A 90 12.45 1.23 -5.09
N SER A 91 12.29 1.10 -6.39
CA SER A 91 11.33 1.87 -7.19
C SER A 91 10.39 1.03 -8.04
N LYS A 92 10.65 -0.27 -8.19
CA LYS A 92 9.75 -1.17 -8.89
C LYS A 92 8.61 -1.53 -7.94
N ILE A 93 7.36 -1.43 -8.40
CA ILE A 93 6.19 -1.81 -7.60
C ILE A 93 6.16 -3.34 -7.49
N SER A 94 6.03 -3.86 -6.27
CA SER A 94 5.91 -5.29 -6.04
C SER A 94 4.57 -5.81 -6.54
N VAL A 95 4.59 -6.93 -7.27
CA VAL A 95 3.38 -7.53 -7.85
C VAL A 95 2.40 -7.93 -6.73
N GLY A 96 1.13 -7.56 -6.87
CA GLY A 96 0.09 -7.83 -5.88
C GLY A 96 0.08 -6.86 -4.69
N ARG A 97 0.97 -5.86 -4.69
CA ARG A 97 1.09 -4.82 -3.66
C ARG A 97 0.98 -3.41 -4.23
N GLU A 98 0.51 -3.29 -5.47
CA GLU A 98 0.32 -2.03 -6.18
C GLU A 98 -0.85 -1.20 -5.65
N LYS A 99 -1.81 -1.85 -4.97
CA LYS A 99 -3.01 -1.18 -4.49
C LYS A 99 -3.64 -1.78 -3.25
N SER A 100 -4.47 -1.00 -2.58
CA SER A 100 -5.33 -1.45 -1.50
C SER A 100 -6.72 -0.83 -1.59
N ARG A 101 -7.75 -1.67 -1.53
CA ARG A 101 -9.14 -1.23 -1.53
C ARG A 101 -9.55 -0.65 -0.18
N VAL A 102 -10.23 0.48 -0.21
CA VAL A 102 -10.78 1.15 0.99
C VAL A 102 -12.26 1.45 0.81
N ILE A 103 -13.01 1.41 1.91
CA ILE A 103 -14.44 1.70 1.91
C ILE A 103 -14.65 3.13 2.41
N LEU A 104 -15.11 4.02 1.53
CA LEU A 104 -15.36 5.42 1.86
C LEU A 104 -16.85 5.71 1.96
N ASN A 105 -17.53 4.94 2.81
CA ASN A 105 -18.96 5.03 3.05
C ASN A 105 -19.26 4.82 4.56
N HIS A 106 -20.01 5.73 5.19
CA HIS A 106 -20.39 5.62 6.61
C HIS A 106 -21.47 4.56 6.87
N TYR A 107 -22.23 4.17 5.84
CA TYR A 107 -23.29 3.15 5.93
C TYR A 107 -22.75 1.72 5.73
N SER A 108 -21.43 1.53 5.86
CA SER A 108 -20.74 0.23 5.71
C SER A 108 -20.76 -0.63 6.97
N GLY A 109 -21.27 -0.12 8.10
CA GLY A 109 -21.21 -0.79 9.40
C GLY A 109 -19.87 -0.64 10.13
N ILE A 110 -18.91 0.09 9.55
CA ILE A 110 -17.62 0.36 10.20
C ILE A 110 -17.75 1.63 11.06
N ALA A 111 -17.69 1.47 12.39
CA ALA A 111 -17.87 2.55 13.35
C ALA A 111 -16.74 3.59 13.37
N SER A 112 -15.51 3.18 13.03
CA SER A 112 -14.36 4.09 12.99
C SER A 112 -14.42 5.00 11.77
N GLN A 113 -13.91 6.22 11.89
CA GLN A 113 -13.66 7.13 10.76
C GLN A 113 -12.34 6.85 10.05
N ILE A 114 -11.49 6.01 10.64
CA ILE A 114 -10.21 5.63 10.06
C ILE A 114 -10.43 4.41 9.16
N ARG A 115 -9.94 4.52 7.93
CA ARG A 115 -9.88 3.45 6.93
C ARG A 115 -8.42 3.04 6.77
N HIS A 116 -8.11 1.81 7.13
CA HIS A 116 -6.77 1.26 6.95
C HIS A 116 -6.64 0.66 5.56
N ALA A 117 -5.74 1.20 4.77
CA ALA A 117 -5.24 0.56 3.57
C ALA A 117 -4.13 -0.42 3.96
N ASN A 118 -4.08 -1.58 3.30
CA ASN A 118 -2.95 -2.48 3.37
C ASN A 118 -1.69 -1.72 2.96
N ASN A 119 -0.57 -2.07 3.59
CA ASN A 119 0.71 -1.48 3.20
C ASN A 119 1.06 -1.90 1.77
N MET A 120 1.59 -0.96 1.00
CA MET A 120 1.94 -1.16 -0.39
C MET A 120 3.46 -1.16 -0.54
N GLY A 121 3.96 -2.03 -1.40
CA GLY A 121 5.37 -2.40 -1.47
C GLY A 121 6.00 -2.01 -2.80
N PHE A 122 7.17 -1.39 -2.71
CA PHE A 122 8.16 -1.47 -3.78
C PHE A 122 9.13 -2.62 -3.49
N GLU A 123 9.77 -3.13 -4.52
CA GLU A 123 10.86 -4.08 -4.39
C GLU A 123 12.19 -3.43 -4.76
N LYS A 124 13.23 -3.91 -4.08
CA LYS A 124 14.61 -3.59 -4.41
C LYS A 124 14.98 -4.20 -5.75
N GLU A 125 15.75 -3.48 -6.55
CA GLU A 125 16.17 -3.94 -7.89
C GLU A 125 16.98 -5.24 -7.82
N VAL A 126 17.94 -5.29 -6.89
CA VAL A 126 18.78 -6.46 -6.61
C VAL A 126 18.51 -6.92 -5.18
N SER A 127 18.13 -8.19 -5.03
CA SER A 127 17.87 -8.79 -3.72
C SER A 127 19.13 -8.83 -2.87
N ASP A 128 18.99 -8.64 -1.56
CA ASP A 128 20.14 -8.70 -0.65
C ASP A 128 20.64 -10.14 -0.43
N VAL A 129 21.94 -10.28 -0.17
CA VAL A 129 22.60 -11.61 -0.06
C VAL A 129 22.01 -12.49 1.04
N PHE A 130 21.42 -11.90 2.09
CA PHE A 130 20.80 -12.64 3.19
C PHE A 130 19.44 -13.24 2.81
N CYS A 131 18.83 -12.81 1.69
CA CYS A 131 17.51 -13.25 1.28
C CYS A 131 17.44 -14.76 1.01
N SER A 132 18.52 -15.36 0.53
CA SER A 132 18.60 -16.81 0.32
C SER A 132 18.40 -17.61 1.60
N ALA A 133 18.96 -17.14 2.72
CA ALA A 133 18.77 -17.78 4.03
C ALA A 133 17.34 -17.56 4.58
N LEU A 134 16.72 -16.43 4.25
CA LEU A 134 15.34 -16.15 4.68
C LEU A 134 14.29 -16.90 3.86
N TYR A 135 14.60 -17.27 2.63
CA TYR A 135 13.65 -17.94 1.75
C TYR A 135 13.06 -19.19 2.41
N HIS A 136 13.91 -20.05 2.96
CA HIS A 136 13.48 -21.27 3.67
C HIS A 136 12.62 -21.02 4.92
N LYS A 137 12.74 -19.84 5.53
CA LYS A 137 11.95 -19.47 6.71
C LYS A 137 10.51 -19.12 6.32
N TYR A 138 10.32 -18.50 5.17
CA TYR A 138 9.04 -17.90 4.79
C TYR A 138 8.31 -18.61 3.65
N MET A 139 9.03 -19.30 2.76
CA MET A 139 8.46 -20.06 1.64
C MET A 139 8.45 -21.55 1.98
N VAL A 140 7.70 -21.91 3.03
CA VAL A 140 7.64 -23.28 3.57
C VAL A 140 6.79 -24.20 2.68
N ASP A 141 5.92 -23.64 1.84
CA ASP A 141 4.94 -24.36 1.03
C ASP A 141 5.29 -24.41 -0.47
N GLU A 142 6.44 -23.89 -0.89
CA GLU A 142 6.87 -23.92 -2.30
C GLU A 142 7.76 -25.14 -2.59
N ASP A 143 7.53 -25.77 -3.75
CA ASP A 143 8.32 -26.92 -4.20
C ASP A 143 9.78 -26.52 -4.44
N GLU A 144 10.75 -27.41 -4.11
CA GLU A 144 12.19 -27.11 -4.20
C GLU A 144 12.68 -26.59 -5.56
N ASP A 145 11.96 -26.90 -6.64
CA ASP A 145 12.26 -26.42 -7.99
C ASP A 145 11.84 -24.95 -8.20
N ASP A 146 10.74 -24.51 -7.58
CA ASP A 146 10.35 -23.10 -7.55
C ASP A 146 11.34 -22.29 -6.70
N ILE A 147 11.85 -22.87 -5.60
CA ILE A 147 12.86 -22.26 -4.74
C ILE A 147 14.13 -21.88 -5.53
N LYS A 148 14.62 -22.76 -6.41
CA LYS A 148 15.85 -22.52 -7.18
C LYS A 148 15.68 -21.48 -8.28
N SER A 149 14.46 -21.20 -8.71
CA SER A 149 14.17 -20.24 -9.78
C SER A 149 14.13 -18.78 -9.28
N HIS A 150 13.95 -18.58 -7.97
CA HIS A 150 13.85 -17.26 -7.33
C HIS A 150 15.15 -16.79 -6.64
N LEU A 151 16.15 -17.67 -6.53
CA LEU A 151 17.50 -17.40 -6.02
C LEU A 151 18.45 -16.95 -7.13
#